data_AF-A0A3C0V5A7-F1
#
_entry.id   AF-A0A3C0V5A7-F1
#
_cell.length_a   1.000
_cell.length_b   1.000
_cell.length_c   1.000
_cell.angle_alpha   90.00
_cell.angle_beta   90.00
_cell.angle_gamma   90.00
#
_symmetry.space_group_name_H-M   'P 1'
#
loop_
_entity.id
_entity.type
_entity.pdbx_description
1 polymer ?
#
loop_
_entity_poly.entity_id
_entity_poly.type
_entity_poly.pdbx_seq_one_letter_code
_entity_poly.pdbx_strand_id
1 'polypeptide(L)'
;MTTTYRLFSIVLMLLILTGNVFAGEGERHNGGEVIQIKQGNVGRFHELQIGVMNIIRADYVDEAGTKKQGLIAVLSLFVEGNPPQEKNFKVHAGQKIIMDKYSVYVEEIRGTVKGLVTLRINIKGAVWH
;
A
#
# COMPACT_ATOMS: atom_id res chain seq x y z
N MET A 1 -56.74 1.48 25.87
CA MET A 1 -55.91 2.66 26.18
C MET A 1 -54.44 2.29 25.96
N THR A 2 -53.83 2.93 24.97
CA THR A 2 -52.39 3.30 24.82
C THR A 2 -51.32 2.17 24.84
N THR A 3 -50.80 1.69 23.68
CA THR A 3 -49.60 2.19 22.92
C THR A 3 -48.30 1.75 23.66
N THR A 4 -47.35 0.90 23.19
CA THR A 4 -46.75 0.79 21.85
C THR A 4 -45.62 -0.25 21.65
N TYR A 5 -45.37 -0.61 20.37
CA TYR A 5 -44.19 -1.20 19.66
C TYR A 5 -43.59 -2.53 20.18
N ARG A 6 -43.77 -3.73 19.60
CA ARG A 6 -43.46 -4.28 18.24
C ARG A 6 -42.01 -4.05 17.76
N LEU A 7 -41.43 -5.14 17.23
CA LEU A 7 -40.09 -5.32 16.61
C LEU A 7 -38.94 -5.75 17.54
N PHE A 8 -38.91 -7.04 17.90
CA PHE A 8 -37.71 -7.71 18.43
C PHE A 8 -37.18 -8.83 17.51
N SER A 9 -37.52 -8.82 16.21
CA SER A 9 -37.16 -9.91 15.29
C SER A 9 -36.64 -9.46 13.91
N ILE A 10 -36.14 -8.22 13.76
CA ILE A 10 -35.53 -7.76 12.48
C ILE A 10 -34.32 -6.84 12.76
N VAL A 11 -33.32 -7.32 13.51
CA VAL A 11 -31.99 -6.68 13.57
C VAL A 11 -30.90 -7.75 13.45
N LEU A 12 -31.04 -8.68 12.49
CA LEU A 12 -29.98 -9.61 12.10
C LEU A 12 -29.75 -9.61 10.58
N MET A 13 -30.31 -8.66 9.85
CA MET A 13 -30.26 -8.67 8.39
C MET A 13 -30.15 -7.26 7.84
N LEU A 14 -29.10 -6.53 8.21
CA LEU A 14 -28.52 -5.45 7.39
C LEU A 14 -27.19 -4.97 8.00
N LEU A 15 -26.08 -5.61 7.63
CA LEU A 15 -24.76 -4.98 7.64
C LEU A 15 -23.95 -5.56 6.47
N ILE A 16 -24.35 -5.10 5.28
CA ILE A 16 -23.47 -4.50 4.27
C ILE A 16 -22.22 -5.37 3.96
N LEU A 17 -22.20 -6.28 2.97
CA LEU A 17 -22.27 -6.04 1.51
C LEU A 17 -21.49 -4.81 1.00
N THR A 18 -20.39 -4.42 1.64
CA THR A 18 -19.37 -3.58 0.99
C THR A 18 -18.10 -4.39 0.81
N GLY A 19 -17.91 -4.84 -0.42
CA GLY A 19 -16.58 -5.16 -0.90
C GLY A 19 -15.69 -3.96 -0.65
N ASN A 20 -14.70 -4.12 0.23
CA ASN A 20 -13.59 -3.19 0.33
C ASN A 20 -12.69 -3.40 -0.89
N VAL A 21 -13.20 -3.08 -2.07
CA VAL A 21 -12.37 -2.53 -3.13
C VAL A 21 -12.11 -1.10 -2.68
N PHE A 22 -11.02 -0.92 -1.92
CA PHE A 22 -10.44 0.41 -1.77
C PHE A 22 -9.90 0.80 -3.15
N ALA A 23 -10.78 1.27 -4.02
CA ALA A 23 -10.38 2.16 -5.10
C ALA A 23 -10.06 3.49 -4.40
N GLY A 24 -8.79 3.69 -4.07
CA GLY A 24 -8.31 4.98 -3.63
C GLY A 24 -8.63 5.99 -4.72
N GLU A 25 -9.48 6.97 -4.41
CA GLU A 25 -9.72 8.12 -5.27
C GLU A 25 -8.39 8.86 -5.42
N GLY A 26 -7.76 8.68 -6.58
CA GLY A 26 -6.51 9.32 -6.92
C GLY A 26 -6.73 10.81 -7.12
N GLU A 27 -6.37 11.60 -6.12
CA GLU A 27 -6.04 13.00 -6.37
C GLU A 27 -4.83 13.05 -7.31
N ARG A 28 -5.08 13.48 -8.54
CA ARG A 28 -4.06 13.69 -9.57
C ARG A 28 -3.21 14.91 -9.20
N HIS A 29 -2.21 14.68 -8.36
CA HIS A 29 -0.99 15.47 -8.41
C HIS A 29 -0.03 14.81 -9.42
N ASN A 30 0.26 15.54 -10.50
CA ASN A 30 1.17 15.18 -11.59
C ASN A 30 2.35 14.31 -11.12
N GLY A 31 2.39 13.03 -11.55
CA GLY A 31 3.60 12.20 -11.48
C GLY A 31 3.53 10.88 -10.70
N GLY A 32 2.42 10.16 -10.69
CA GLY A 32 2.35 8.74 -10.27
C GLY A 32 1.07 8.35 -9.53
N GLU A 33 0.67 7.08 -9.58
CA GLU A 33 -0.49 6.55 -8.85
C GLU A 33 -0.12 6.26 -7.39
N VAL A 34 -0.95 6.69 -6.45
CA VAL A 34 -0.74 6.46 -5.02
C VAL A 34 -1.58 5.28 -4.57
N ILE A 35 -0.95 4.29 -3.95
CA ILE A 35 -1.62 3.14 -3.35
C ILE A 35 -1.26 3.00 -1.87
N GLN A 36 -2.21 2.49 -1.08
CA GLN A 36 -2.03 2.22 0.33
C GLN A 36 -2.18 0.73 0.59
N ILE A 37 -1.18 0.11 1.23
CA ILE A 37 -1.14 -1.33 1.47
C ILE A 37 -0.94 -1.57 2.96
N LYS A 38 -1.88 -2.31 3.56
CA LYS A 38 -1.75 -2.77 4.95
C LYS A 38 -0.75 -3.92 5.03
N GLN A 39 -0.03 -4.00 6.14
CA GLN A 39 0.84 -5.13 6.45
C GLN A 39 0.07 -6.45 6.36
N GLY A 40 0.72 -7.45 5.75
CA GLY A 40 0.14 -8.76 5.45
C GLY A 40 -0.66 -8.81 4.15
N ASN A 41 -0.86 -7.68 3.47
CA ASN A 41 -1.62 -7.62 2.22
C ASN A 41 -0.74 -7.29 1.01
N VAL A 42 -1.33 -7.49 -0.17
CA VAL A 42 -0.74 -7.20 -1.48
C VAL A 42 -1.56 -6.11 -2.17
N GLY A 43 -0.88 -5.09 -2.66
CA GLY A 43 -1.41 -4.12 -3.63
C GLY A 43 -1.04 -4.53 -5.04
N ARG A 44 -1.87 -4.18 -6.02
CA ARG A 44 -1.61 -4.42 -7.44
C ARG A 44 -1.66 -3.12 -8.23
N PHE A 45 -0.75 -2.97 -9.17
CA PHE A 45 -0.67 -1.85 -10.09
C PHE A 45 -0.18 -2.36 -11.45
N HIS A 46 -1.09 -2.47 -12.42
CA HIS A 46 -0.84 -3.17 -13.69
C HIS A 46 -0.24 -4.58 -13.44
N GLU A 47 0.91 -4.89 -14.04
CA GLU A 47 1.64 -6.16 -13.91
C GLU A 47 2.49 -6.24 -12.63
N LEU A 48 2.57 -5.16 -11.84
CA LEU A 48 3.31 -5.10 -10.59
C LEU A 48 2.39 -5.47 -9.42
N GLN A 49 2.81 -6.46 -8.64
CA GLN A 49 2.25 -6.79 -7.34
C GLN A 49 3.24 -6.40 -6.23
N ILE A 50 2.75 -5.77 -5.17
CA ILE A 50 3.56 -5.30 -4.05
C ILE A 50 2.97 -5.86 -2.75
N GLY A 51 3.67 -6.78 -2.10
CA GLY A 51 3.33 -7.28 -0.78
C GLY A 51 4.01 -6.49 0.33
N VAL A 52 3.28 -6.08 1.35
CA VAL A 52 3.87 -5.54 2.60
C VAL A 52 4.00 -6.68 3.60
N MET A 53 5.17 -7.29 3.68
CA MET A 53 5.39 -8.48 4.51
C MET A 53 5.44 -8.12 6.01
N ASN A 54 6.23 -7.10 6.35
CA ASN A 54 6.43 -6.71 7.74
C ASN A 54 6.79 -5.22 7.85
N ILE A 55 6.48 -4.61 9.00
CA ILE A 55 6.92 -3.26 9.36
C ILE A 55 7.61 -3.36 10.70
N ILE A 56 8.88 -2.97 10.75
CA ILE A 56 9.73 -3.07 11.94
C ILE A 56 10.35 -1.72 12.26
N ARG A 57 10.68 -1.49 13.54
CA ARG A 57 11.55 -0.39 13.93
C ARG A 57 12.99 -0.88 13.94
N ALA A 58 13.88 -0.20 13.20
CA ALA A 58 15.28 -0.57 13.09
C ALA A 58 16.14 0.63 12.70
N ASP A 59 17.46 0.48 12.82
CA ASP A 59 18.42 1.42 12.28
C ASP A 59 18.57 1.25 10.77
N TYR A 60 18.71 2.35 10.05
CA TYR A 60 18.97 2.39 8.62
C TYR A 60 19.91 3.54 8.27
N VAL A 61 20.48 3.47 7.07
CA VAL A 61 21.28 4.55 6.47
C VAL A 61 20.44 5.16 5.36
N ASP A 62 20.23 6.47 5.39
CA ASP A 62 19.48 7.16 4.34
C ASP A 62 20.35 7.47 3.10
N GLU A 63 19.74 8.08 2.08
CA GLU A 63 20.42 8.42 0.83
C GLU A 63 21.60 9.40 1.02
N ALA A 64 21.61 10.18 2.11
CA ALA A 64 22.71 11.08 2.45
C ALA A 64 23.84 10.37 3.25
N GLY A 65 23.74 9.05 3.46
CA GLY A 65 24.69 8.29 4.26
C GLY A 65 24.51 8.47 5.77
N THR A 66 23.43 9.10 6.22
CA THR A 66 23.19 9.36 7.64
C THR A 66 22.51 8.17 8.30
N LYS A 67 23.08 7.70 9.41
CA LYS A 67 22.45 6.68 10.26
C LYS A 67 21.24 7.28 10.97
N LYS A 68 20.09 6.63 10.84
CA LYS A 68 18.82 7.01 11.46
C LYS A 68 18.16 5.78 12.07
N GLN A 69 17.32 6.02 13.06
CA GLN A 69 16.43 5.01 13.61
C GLN A 69 15.00 5.32 13.20
N GLY A 70 14.27 4.33 12.68
CA GLY A 70 12.89 4.56 12.24
C GLY A 70 12.19 3.30 11.78
N LEU A 71 11.06 3.49 11.10
CA LEU A 71 10.28 2.38 10.56
C LEU A 71 10.85 1.93 9.21
N ILE A 72 10.99 0.62 9.07
CA ILE A 72 11.38 -0.07 7.85
C ILE A 72 10.24 -1.01 7.46
N ALA A 73 9.80 -0.92 6.21
CA ALA A 73 8.89 -1.89 5.60
C ALA A 73 9.70 -2.94 4.83
N VAL A 74 9.31 -4.20 4.95
CA VAL A 74 9.78 -5.29 4.10
C VAL A 74 8.75 -5.46 2.99
N LEU A 75 9.11 -5.04 1.78
CA LEU A 75 8.27 -5.15 0.60
C LEU A 75 8.72 -6.34 -0.26
N SER A 76 7.79 -7.16 -0.74
CA SER A 76 8.02 -8.09 -1.86
C SER A 76 7.44 -7.45 -3.12
N LEU A 77 8.26 -7.23 -4.14
CA LEU A 77 7.81 -6.75 -5.43
C LEU A 77 7.87 -7.93 -6.42
N PHE A 78 6.77 -8.15 -7.12
CA PHE A 78 6.63 -9.16 -8.15
C PHE A 78 6.11 -8.52 -9.43
N VAL A 79 6.80 -8.72 -10.56
CA VAL A 79 6.37 -8.27 -11.88
C VAL A 79 6.06 -9.50 -12.73
N GLU A 80 4.81 -9.57 -13.17
CA GLU A 80 4.36 -10.57 -14.13
C GLU A 80 5.10 -10.39 -15.47
N GLY A 81 5.47 -11.49 -16.11
CA GLY A 81 6.23 -11.47 -17.35
C GLY A 81 6.78 -12.84 -17.72
N ASN A 82 7.60 -12.88 -18.77
CA ASN A 82 8.31 -14.09 -19.18
C ASN A 82 9.80 -13.77 -19.43
N PRO A 83 10.70 -14.06 -18.47
CA PRO A 83 10.43 -14.65 -17.16
C PRO A 83 9.84 -13.64 -16.15
N PRO A 84 9.06 -14.09 -15.16
CA PRO A 84 8.60 -13.22 -14.07
C PRO A 84 9.78 -12.78 -13.18
N GLN A 85 9.66 -11.60 -12.56
CA GLN A 85 10.69 -11.06 -11.65
C GLN A 85 10.13 -10.91 -10.25
N GLU A 86 10.85 -11.39 -9.23
CA GLU A 86 10.49 -11.20 -7.82
C GLU A 86 11.70 -10.74 -7.01
N LYS A 87 11.51 -9.74 -6.15
CA LYS A 87 12.56 -9.30 -5.23
C LYS A 87 12.00 -8.67 -3.96
N ASN A 88 12.68 -8.98 -2.85
CA ASN A 88 12.40 -8.37 -1.56
C ASN A 88 13.27 -7.13 -1.32
N PHE A 89 12.68 -6.10 -0.74
CA PHE A 89 13.31 -4.84 -0.41
C PHE A 89 13.01 -4.46 1.04
N LYS A 90 14.05 -4.05 1.77
CA LYS A 90 13.90 -3.37 3.06
C LYS A 90 13.97 -1.87 2.78
N VAL A 91 12.90 -1.15 3.08
CA VAL A 91 12.79 0.27 2.73
C VAL A 91 12.34 1.13 3.89
N HIS A 92 12.86 2.36 3.93
CA HIS A 92 12.38 3.42 4.79
C HIS A 92 11.57 4.44 4.00
N ALA A 93 10.82 5.31 4.70
CA ALA A 93 10.12 6.41 4.06
C ALA A 93 11.11 7.36 3.36
N GLY A 94 10.71 7.85 2.19
CA GLY A 94 11.54 8.66 1.30
C GLY A 94 12.42 7.87 0.34
N GLN A 95 12.47 6.53 0.44
CA GLN A 95 13.29 5.72 -0.45
C GLN A 95 12.56 5.41 -1.77
N LYS A 96 13.33 5.35 -2.87
CA LYS A 96 12.86 4.92 -4.19
C LYS A 96 13.43 3.57 -4.58
N ILE A 97 12.57 2.65 -5.00
CA ILE A 97 12.92 1.37 -5.63
C ILE A 97 12.67 1.48 -7.13
N ILE A 98 13.59 0.98 -7.94
CA ILE A 98 13.41 0.81 -9.38
C ILE A 98 13.45 -0.69 -9.67
N MET A 99 12.41 -1.21 -10.30
CA MET A 99 12.33 -2.60 -10.75
C MET A 99 11.60 -2.67 -12.08
N ASP A 100 12.26 -3.23 -13.08
CA ASP A 100 11.79 -3.21 -14.47
C ASP A 100 11.42 -1.78 -14.93
N LYS A 101 10.22 -1.58 -15.49
CA LYS A 101 9.69 -0.27 -15.87
C LYS A 101 9.08 0.50 -14.69
N TYR A 102 9.03 -0.04 -13.48
CA TYR A 102 8.38 0.60 -12.34
C TYR A 102 9.35 1.36 -11.46
N SER A 103 8.92 2.54 -11.01
CA SER A 103 9.54 3.31 -9.92
C SER A 103 8.54 3.37 -8.76
N VAL A 104 8.88 2.75 -7.65
CA VAL A 104 8.07 2.72 -6.43
C VAL A 104 8.73 3.62 -5.38
N TYR A 105 8.08 4.73 -5.03
CA TYR A 105 8.52 5.64 -3.98
C TYR A 105 7.72 5.39 -2.70
N VAL A 106 8.41 5.27 -1.58
CA VAL A 106 7.79 5.06 -0.28
C VAL A 106 7.47 6.41 0.34
N GLU A 107 6.22 6.84 0.28
CA GLU A 107 5.80 8.13 0.84
C GLU A 107 5.75 8.08 2.36
N GLU A 108 5.15 7.04 2.91
CA GLU A 108 4.90 6.95 4.35
C GLU A 108 4.86 5.50 4.83
N ILE A 109 5.35 5.27 6.05
CA ILE A 109 5.21 4.01 6.78
C ILE A 109 4.61 4.31 8.15
N ARG A 110 3.44 3.72 8.46
CA ARG A 110 2.76 3.84 9.76
C ARG A 110 2.80 2.50 10.48
N GLY A 111 3.47 2.43 11.63
CA GLY A 111 3.63 1.21 12.44
C GLY A 111 2.50 0.91 13.44
N THR A 112 1.24 1.19 13.09
CA THR A 112 0.09 0.93 14.00
C THR A 112 -0.29 -0.57 14.04
N VAL A 113 -1.32 -0.96 14.81
CA VAL A 113 -1.81 -2.35 14.98
C VAL A 113 -2.05 -3.08 13.65
N LYS A 114 -2.42 -2.34 12.60
CA LYS A 114 -2.49 -2.84 11.22
C LYS A 114 -1.65 -1.93 10.35
N GLY A 115 -0.34 -2.05 10.49
CA GLY A 115 0.63 -1.14 9.88
C GLY A 115 0.33 -0.89 8.40
N LEU A 116 0.62 0.32 7.92
CA LEU A 116 0.21 0.81 6.61
C LEU A 116 1.41 1.41 5.90
N VAL A 117 1.56 1.12 4.61
CA VAL A 117 2.54 1.74 3.73
C VAL A 117 1.81 2.49 2.63
N THR A 118 2.15 3.76 2.45
CA THR A 118 1.70 4.59 1.33
C THR A 118 2.81 4.64 0.29
N LEU A 119 2.49 4.24 -0.94
CA LEU A 119 3.44 4.14 -2.05
C LEU A 119 2.96 5.00 -3.21
N ARG A 120 3.90 5.68 -3.88
CA ARG A 120 3.67 6.32 -5.18
C ARG A 120 4.38 5.54 -6.26
N ILE A 121 3.65 5.09 -7.26
CA ILE A 121 4.15 4.23 -8.33
C ILE A 121 4.13 4.98 -9.65
N ASN A 122 5.22 4.86 -10.39
CA ASN A 122 5.39 5.42 -11.72
C ASN A 122 5.85 4.36 -12.71
N ILE A 123 5.50 4.55 -13.98
CA ILE A 123 6.04 3.76 -15.09
C ILE A 123 7.07 4.62 -15.82
N LYS A 124 8.31 4.14 -15.89
CA LYS A 124 9.41 4.74 -16.63
C LYS A 124 9.04 4.71 -18.12
N GLY A 125 8.93 5.89 -18.74
CA GLY A 125 8.55 6.02 -20.15
C GLY A 125 7.13 6.56 -20.39
N ALA A 126 6.39 6.96 -19.36
CA ALA A 126 5.23 7.83 -19.54
C ALA A 126 5.69 9.24 -19.98
N VAL A 127 6.10 9.36 -21.25
CA VAL A 127 6.28 10.63 -21.94
C VAL A 127 4.88 11.18 -22.18
N TRP A 128 4.50 12.20 -21.42
CA TRP A 128 3.34 13.00 -21.74
C TRP A 128 3.73 13.93 -22.89
N HIS A 129 3.15 13.70 -24.07
CA HIS A 129 3.16 14.67 -25.17
C HIS A 129 2.15 15.78 -24.89
#